data_AF-A0A2D8TTA7-F1
#
_entry.id   AF-A0A2D8TTA7-F1
#
_cell.length_a   1.000
_cell.length_b   1.000
_cell.length_c   1.000
_cell.angle_alpha   90.00
_cell.angle_beta   90.00
_cell.angle_gamma   90.00
#
_symmetry.space_group_name_H-M   'P 1'
#
loop_
_entity.id
_entity.type
_entity.pdbx_description
1 polymer ?
#
loop_
_entity_poly.entity_id
_entity_poly.type
_entity_poly.pdbx_seq_one_letter_code
_entity_poly.pdbx_strand_id
1 'polypeptide(L)'
;MKKYIFSLIAVLALGLFYGCDQSDQASTDEIKIGVILGFTGPIESLTPTMASSAELAMKEVSDSGLLLGGAKVSSVRADSTCVDAGAATSAAERLVTSDNVAAI
;
A
#
# COMPACT_ATOMS: atom_id res chain seq x y z
N MET A 1 -29.00 14.51 -49.18
CA MET A 1 -29.22 13.21 -48.51
C MET A 1 -27.93 12.41 -48.26
N LYS A 2 -26.99 12.31 -49.21
CA LYS A 2 -25.70 11.60 -49.01
C LYS A 2 -24.70 12.26 -48.03
N LYS A 3 -24.82 13.58 -47.80
CA LYS A 3 -23.93 14.33 -46.88
C LYS A 3 -24.26 14.11 -45.38
N TYR A 4 -25.51 13.76 -45.06
CA TYR A 4 -25.93 13.51 -43.67
C TYR A 4 -25.63 12.07 -43.20
N ILE A 5 -25.47 11.14 -44.14
CA ILE A 5 -25.13 9.73 -43.83
C ILE A 5 -23.66 9.58 -43.43
N PHE A 6 -22.77 10.42 -44.00
CA PHE A 6 -21.34 10.43 -43.63
C PHE A 6 -21.10 11.03 -42.24
N SER A 7 -21.94 11.96 -41.80
CA SER A 7 -21.88 12.55 -40.46
C SER A 7 -22.36 11.60 -39.36
N LEU A 8 -23.23 10.63 -39.71
CA LEU A 8 -23.82 9.68 -38.75
C LEU A 8 -22.87 8.51 -38.42
N ILE A 9 -21.99 8.13 -39.36
CA ILE A 9 -20.96 7.09 -39.15
C ILE A 9 -19.79 7.64 -38.30
N ALA A 10 -19.46 8.93 -38.41
CA ALA A 10 -18.40 9.57 -37.61
C ALA A 10 -18.75 9.69 -36.12
N VAL A 11 -20.04 9.86 -35.77
CA VAL A 11 -20.50 9.92 -34.38
C VAL A 11 -20.53 8.52 -33.73
N LEU A 12 -20.74 7.46 -34.52
CA LEU A 12 -20.67 6.08 -34.03
C LEU A 12 -19.23 5.60 -33.78
N ALA A 13 -18.26 6.11 -34.55
CA ALA A 13 -16.84 5.79 -34.37
C ALA A 13 -16.22 6.47 -33.14
N LEU A 14 -16.62 7.70 -32.81
CA LEU A 14 -16.20 8.34 -31.55
C LEU A 14 -16.81 7.64 -30.31
N GLY A 15 -18.00 7.05 -30.43
CA GLY A 15 -18.63 6.31 -29.32
C GLY A 15 -17.90 5.01 -28.93
N LEU A 16 -17.17 4.39 -29.87
CA LEU A 16 -16.41 3.16 -29.62
C LEU A 16 -14.99 3.41 -29.06
N PHE A 17 -14.47 4.64 -29.14
CA PHE A 17 -13.21 5.02 -28.48
C PHE A 17 -13.40 5.61 -27.07
N TYR A 18 -14.62 6.02 -26.71
CA TYR A 18 -15.00 6.35 -25.31
C TYR A 18 -15.49 5.14 -24.52
N GLY A 19 -15.54 3.95 -25.14
CA GLY A 19 -16.01 2.69 -24.55
C GLY A 19 -14.91 1.75 -24.07
N CYS A 20 -13.65 2.17 -24.01
CA CYS A 20 -12.67 1.48 -23.19
C CYS A 20 -12.80 2.03 -21.77
N ASP A 21 -13.66 1.40 -20.98
CA ASP A 21 -13.62 1.47 -19.53
C ASP A 21 -12.18 1.10 -19.12
N GLN A 22 -11.35 2.12 -18.94
CA GLN A 22 -10.02 2.01 -18.34
C GLN A 22 -10.23 1.75 -16.85
N SER A 23 -10.81 0.60 -16.50
CA SER A 23 -10.88 0.13 -15.11
C SER A 23 -9.58 -0.50 -14.63
N ASP A 24 -8.55 -0.58 -15.48
CA ASP A 24 -7.15 -0.76 -15.05
C ASP A 24 -6.46 0.61 -14.90
N GLN A 25 -7.08 1.53 -14.15
CA GLN A 25 -6.23 2.29 -13.23
C GLN A 25 -5.79 1.25 -12.20
N ALA A 26 -4.63 0.65 -12.44
CA ALA A 26 -3.84 0.07 -11.37
C ALA A 26 -3.66 1.19 -10.35
N SER A 27 -4.57 1.26 -9.35
CA SER A 27 -4.27 1.95 -8.13
C SER A 27 -2.97 1.32 -7.68
N THR A 28 -1.90 2.11 -7.66
CA THR A 28 -0.75 1.77 -6.84
C THR A 28 -1.29 1.79 -5.42
N ASP A 29 -1.94 0.70 -5.01
CA ASP A 29 -2.44 0.53 -3.67
C ASP A 29 -1.21 0.51 -2.79
N GLU A 30 -1.09 1.57 -1.97
CA GLU A 30 -0.09 1.65 -0.95
C GLU A 30 -0.48 0.68 0.17
N ILE A 31 0.30 -0.38 0.32
CA ILE A 31 0.11 -1.42 1.33
C ILE A 31 0.85 -0.97 2.59
N LYS A 32 0.10 -0.62 3.63
CA LYS A 32 0.66 -0.31 4.94
C LYS A 32 0.99 -1.59 5.69
N ILE A 33 2.23 -1.72 6.17
CA ILE A 33 2.68 -2.82 7.02
C ILE A 33 3.12 -2.25 8.38
N GLY A 34 2.59 -2.83 9.44
CA GLY A 34 2.98 -2.52 10.81
C GLY A 34 4.38 -3.03 11.12
N VAL A 35 5.19 -2.22 11.80
CA VAL A 35 6.47 -2.63 12.39
C VAL A 35 6.32 -2.51 13.89
N ILE A 36 5.85 -3.58 14.54
CA ILE A 36 5.73 -3.65 15.99
C ILE A 36 6.99 -4.27 16.60
N LEU A 37 7.82 -3.45 17.22
CA LEU A 37 9.05 -3.92 17.86
C LEU A 37 9.20 -3.23 19.23
N GLY A 38 10.05 -3.78 20.10
CA GLY A 38 10.36 -3.15 21.38
C GLY A 38 11.35 -2.02 21.21
N PHE A 39 10.86 -0.84 20.80
CA PHE A 39 11.67 0.37 20.66
C PHE A 39 12.11 0.89 22.03
N THR A 40 11.39 0.53 23.08
CA THR A 40 11.82 0.67 24.47
C THR A 40 11.93 -0.70 25.14
N GLY A 41 12.83 -0.82 26.13
CA GLY A 41 13.01 -2.04 26.92
C GLY A 41 14.40 -2.68 26.79
N PRO A 42 14.56 -3.96 27.18
CA PRO A 42 15.89 -4.56 27.38
C PRO A 42 16.80 -4.62 26.14
N ILE A 43 16.24 -4.53 24.93
CA ILE A 43 16.97 -4.59 23.65
C ILE A 43 16.80 -3.33 22.80
N GLU A 44 16.43 -2.19 23.40
CA GLU A 44 16.13 -0.93 22.71
C GLU A 44 17.26 -0.43 21.79
N SER A 45 18.52 -0.80 22.06
CA SER A 45 19.67 -0.43 21.23
C SER A 45 19.76 -1.20 19.91
N LEU A 46 19.12 -2.38 19.82
CA LEU A 46 19.12 -3.23 18.64
C LEU A 46 17.92 -2.93 17.73
N THR A 47 16.78 -2.57 18.35
CA THR A 47 15.50 -2.43 17.66
C THR A 47 15.50 -1.39 16.52
N PRO A 48 16.14 -0.21 16.63
CA PRO A 48 16.18 0.77 15.52
C PRO A 48 16.81 0.20 14.25
N THR A 49 17.84 -0.65 14.40
CA THR A 49 18.48 -1.34 13.27
C THR A 49 17.53 -2.37 12.67
N MET A 50 16.85 -3.18 13.51
CA MET A 50 15.85 -4.15 13.06
C MET A 50 14.71 -3.48 12.27
N ALA A 51 14.19 -2.37 12.77
CA ALA A 51 13.13 -1.61 12.09
C ALA A 51 13.61 -1.05 10.75
N SER A 52 14.84 -0.53 10.70
CA SER A 52 15.44 -0.02 9.47
C SER A 52 15.70 -1.13 8.44
N SER A 53 16.05 -2.35 8.88
CA SER A 53 16.18 -3.51 8.01
C SER A 53 14.84 -3.95 7.42
N ALA A 54 13.77 -3.95 8.22
CA ALA A 54 12.43 -4.22 7.72
C ALA A 54 12.00 -3.19 6.66
N GLU A 55 12.25 -1.91 6.92
CA GLU A 55 11.94 -0.82 5.98
C GLU A 55 12.80 -0.87 4.71
N LEU A 56 14.06 -1.30 4.82
CA LEU A 56 14.90 -1.53 3.65
C LEU A 56 14.30 -2.62 2.74
N ALA A 57 13.84 -3.74 3.32
CA ALA A 57 13.19 -4.79 2.55
C ALA A 57 11.88 -4.31 1.90
N MET A 58 11.07 -3.51 2.62
CA MET A 58 9.86 -2.88 2.06
C MET A 58 10.20 -1.94 0.91
N LYS A 59 11.30 -1.20 1.02
CA LYS A 59 11.79 -0.33 -0.05
C LYS A 59 12.22 -1.13 -1.27
N GLU A 60 13.03 -2.18 -1.09
CA GLU A 60 13.49 -3.03 -2.20
C GLU A 60 12.33 -3.65 -2.97
N VAL A 61 11.33 -4.19 -2.27
CA VAL A 61 10.17 -4.80 -2.92
C VAL A 61 9.32 -3.76 -3.66
N SER A 62 9.16 -2.57 -3.08
CA SER A 62 8.42 -1.46 -3.70
C SER A 62 9.14 -0.91 -4.94
N ASP A 63 10.46 -0.77 -4.86
CA ASP A 63 11.30 -0.25 -5.95
C ASP A 63 11.42 -1.27 -7.09
N SER A 64 11.25 -2.57 -6.81
CA SER A 64 11.27 -3.62 -7.84
C SER A 64 10.13 -3.50 -8.86
N GLY A 65 8.99 -2.93 -8.47
CA GLY A 65 7.77 -2.90 -9.29
C GLY A 65 7.12 -4.26 -9.52
N LEU A 66 7.62 -5.33 -8.87
CA LEU A 66 7.14 -6.70 -9.06
C LEU A 66 6.01 -7.08 -8.09
N LEU A 67 5.79 -6.29 -7.04
CA LEU A 67 4.80 -6.58 -6.02
C LEU A 67 3.38 -6.29 -6.53
N LEU A 68 2.53 -7.32 -6.63
CA LEU A 68 1.08 -7.19 -6.84
C LEU A 68 0.68 -6.13 -7.89
N GLY A 69 1.27 -6.18 -9.09
CA GLY A 69 0.96 -5.23 -10.16
C GLY A 69 1.65 -3.86 -10.03
N GLY A 70 2.73 -3.77 -9.24
CA GLY A 70 3.48 -2.53 -9.01
C GLY A 70 3.10 -1.79 -7.74
N ALA A 71 2.37 -2.44 -6.82
CA ALA A 71 2.03 -1.92 -5.51
C ALA A 71 3.28 -1.52 -4.71
N LYS A 72 3.11 -0.54 -3.82
CA LYS A 72 4.17 -0.04 -2.94
C LYS A 72 3.83 -0.34 -1.50
N VAL A 73 4.86 -0.49 -0.68
CA VAL A 73 4.74 -0.78 0.74
C VAL A 73 5.20 0.43 1.55
N SER A 74 4.44 0.79 2.58
CA SER A 74 4.84 1.78 3.59
C SER A 74 4.80 1.19 5.00
N SER A 75 5.68 1.68 5.87
CA SER A 75 5.77 1.21 7.25
C SER A 75 4.95 2.08 8.21
N VAL A 76 4.34 1.44 9.20
CA VAL A 76 3.76 2.11 10.37
C VAL A 76 4.38 1.51 11.63
N ARG A 77 5.20 2.28 12.34
CA ARG A 77 5.88 1.78 13.55
C ARG A 77 4.97 1.83 14.77
N ALA A 78 5.13 0.84 15.66
CA ALA A 78 4.55 0.83 17.00
C ALA A 78 5.50 0.18 18.00
N ASP A 79 5.48 0.64 19.26
CA ASP A 79 6.34 0.13 20.32
C ASP A 79 5.63 -0.91 21.18
N SER A 80 6.18 -2.12 21.27
CA SER A 80 5.69 -3.17 22.17
C SER A 80 6.26 -3.09 23.58
N THR A 81 7.31 -2.29 23.81
CA THR A 81 8.05 -2.17 25.08
C THR A 81 8.69 -3.47 25.59
N CYS A 82 8.87 -4.45 24.67
CA CYS A 82 9.40 -5.81 24.89
C CYS A 82 8.64 -6.72 25.86
N VAL A 83 8.50 -6.31 27.12
CA VAL A 83 8.07 -7.18 28.23
C VAL A 83 6.67 -6.85 28.73
N ASP A 84 6.10 -5.72 28.32
CA ASP A 84 4.73 -5.34 28.66
C ASP A 84 3.74 -5.86 27.61
N ALA A 85 3.05 -6.94 27.94
CA ALA A 85 2.04 -7.52 27.08
C ALA A 85 0.86 -6.57 26.82
N GLY A 86 0.49 -5.72 27.79
CA GLY A 86 -0.62 -4.78 27.65
C GLY A 86 -0.31 -3.64 26.68
N ALA A 87 0.92 -3.12 26.75
CA ALA A 87 1.42 -2.14 25.78
C ALA A 87 1.47 -2.74 24.37
N ALA A 88 1.98 -3.97 24.23
CA ALA A 88 2.04 -4.68 22.95
C ALA A 88 0.65 -4.92 22.34
N THR A 89 -0.34 -5.34 23.13
CA THR A 89 -1.72 -5.52 22.66
C THR A 89 -2.31 -4.20 22.19
N SER A 90 -2.20 -3.13 22.99
CA SER A 90 -2.74 -1.81 22.64
C SER A 90 -2.10 -1.24 21.36
N ALA A 91 -0.78 -1.43 21.22
CA ALA A 91 -0.02 -1.04 20.03
C ALA A 91 -0.49 -1.80 18.77
N ALA A 92 -0.68 -3.12 18.87
CA ALA A 92 -1.19 -3.93 17.78
C ALA A 92 -2.64 -3.58 17.41
N GLU A 93 -3.51 -3.37 18.40
CA GLU A 93 -4.89 -2.95 18.19
C GLU A 93 -4.96 -1.61 17.45
N ARG A 94 -4.12 -0.63 17.83
CA ARG A 94 -4.02 0.64 17.10
C ARG A 94 -3.61 0.42 15.64
N LEU A 95 -2.59 -0.41 15.39
CA LEU A 95 -2.12 -0.70 14.02
C LEU A 95 -3.24 -1.28 13.16
N VAL A 96 -3.99 -2.26 13.71
CA VAL A 96 -5.09 -2.91 12.98
C VAL A 96 -6.28 -1.97 12.78
N THR A 97 -6.70 -1.26 13.82
CA THR A 97 -8.00 -0.53 13.81
C THR A 97 -7.88 0.89 13.28
N SER A 98 -6.83 1.61 13.67
CA SER A 98 -6.67 3.03 13.36
C SER A 98 -5.78 3.23 12.14
N ASP A 99 -4.64 2.55 12.11
CA ASP A 99 -3.68 2.69 11.01
C ASP A 99 -4.05 1.84 9.78
N ASN A 100 -4.97 0.87 9.96
CA ASN A 100 -5.50 -0.03 8.94
C ASN A 100 -4.38 -0.73 8.16
N VAL A 101 -3.40 -1.28 8.89
CA VAL A 101 -2.31 -2.04 8.29
C VAL A 101 -2.81 -3.38 7.75
N ALA A 102 -2.24 -3.83 6.62
CA ALA A 102 -2.55 -5.12 6.01
C ALA A 102 -1.86 -6.29 6.73
N ALA A 103 -0.74 -6.02 7.41
CA ALA A 103 0.06 -6.99 8.16
C ALA A 103 0.83 -6.31 9.29
N ILE A 104 1.34 -7.11 10.23
CA ILE A 104 2.23 -6.73 11.34
C ILE A 104 3.44 -7.67 11.33
#